data_AF-A5WFI6-F1
#
_entry.id   AF-A5WFI6-F1
#
_cell.length_a   1.000
_cell.length_b   1.000
_cell.length_c   1.000
_cell.angle_alpha   90.00
_cell.angle_beta   90.00
_cell.angle_gamma   90.00
#
_symmetry.space_group_name_H-M   'P 1'
#
loop_
_entity.id
_entity.type
_entity.pdbx_description
1 polymer ?
#
loop_
_entity_poly.entity_id
_entity_poly.type
_entity_poly.pdbx_seq_one_letter_code
_entity_poly.pdbx_strand_id
1 'polypeptide(L)'
;MLTTPHSGYRNTLLSAASLLSIAFLSLGAAGCQSTTSVVSDAPVATSTTMTHGIMSTQSSYKDTRYLTIDGKDYPVYENSARIVVNKAKNSPELVADIFDGKAESAVPGYKVMFIVRTNSVAAEGRKLDNGQVIENRMIHRGSKSLVGIPVVDGQAKLDQAQLLDFDIIYDDVNKDLAAGEVVKPRGQKLTKADTPVTNKQVTIRSLTLPNIASGESAGGGVDFEASATVAGKQIKTGANSAFNIFYTVDSDNAKGF
;
A
#
# COMPACT_ATOMS: atom_id res chain seq x y z
N MET A 1 -11.50 -47.54 55.60
CA MET A 1 -11.82 -47.89 54.20
C MET A 1 -10.75 -47.24 53.33
N LEU A 2 -9.74 -48.01 52.93
CA LEU A 2 -9.58 -48.60 51.58
C LEU A 2 -9.47 -47.52 50.49
N THR A 3 -8.48 -47.41 49.61
CA THR A 3 -7.19 -48.08 49.31
C THR A 3 -6.63 -47.30 48.10
N THR A 4 -5.31 -47.10 48.04
CA THR A 4 -4.52 -46.78 46.81
C THR A 4 -4.62 -47.91 45.77
N PRO A 5 -4.35 -47.70 44.45
CA PRO A 5 -2.99 -47.63 43.85
C PRO A 5 -2.83 -46.56 42.71
N HIS A 6 -1.70 -45.88 42.50
CA HIS A 6 -0.36 -46.21 41.93
C HIS A 6 -0.19 -46.10 40.40
N SER A 7 1.01 -45.58 40.03
CA SER A 7 1.75 -45.60 38.75
C SER A 7 1.34 -44.54 37.70
N GLY A 8 2.19 -43.64 37.19
CA GLY A 8 3.65 -43.59 37.10
C GLY A 8 4.11 -44.07 35.72
N TYR A 9 4.65 -43.17 34.87
CA TYR A 9 5.76 -43.44 33.94
C TYR A 9 6.28 -42.13 33.31
N ARG A 10 7.59 -41.91 33.48
CA ARG A 10 8.43 -40.98 32.70
C ARG A 10 8.84 -41.68 31.40
N ASN A 11 9.16 -40.91 30.35
CA ASN A 11 10.33 -41.20 29.51
C ASN A 11 10.82 -39.97 28.73
N THR A 12 12.08 -39.65 29.03
CA THR A 12 13.06 -38.89 28.26
C THR A 12 13.45 -39.58 26.96
N LEU A 13 13.82 -38.81 25.92
CA LEU A 13 14.79 -39.23 24.90
C LEU A 13 15.62 -38.03 24.42
N LEU A 14 16.93 -38.23 24.46
CA LEU A 14 18.00 -37.32 24.05
C LEU A 14 18.42 -37.58 22.58
N SER A 15 18.90 -36.50 21.95
CA SER A 15 20.10 -36.39 21.09
C SER A 15 20.21 -37.15 19.76
N ALA A 16 20.44 -36.39 18.68
CA ALA A 16 21.60 -36.60 17.79
C ALA A 16 21.90 -35.34 16.96
N ALA A 17 23.15 -34.90 17.02
CA ALA A 17 23.76 -33.94 16.09
C ALA A 17 24.15 -34.65 14.78
N SER A 18 24.16 -33.94 13.66
CA SER A 18 25.12 -34.23 12.58
C SER A 18 25.33 -33.02 11.67
N LEU A 19 26.60 -32.72 11.46
CA LEU A 19 27.15 -31.76 10.50
C LEU A 19 26.98 -32.28 9.07
N LEU A 20 26.82 -31.38 8.09
CA LEU A 20 27.51 -31.54 6.81
C LEU A 20 27.73 -30.19 6.11
N SER A 21 29.00 -29.82 6.00
CA SER A 21 29.52 -28.78 5.12
C SER A 21 29.55 -29.30 3.68
N ILE A 22 29.14 -28.48 2.71
CA ILE A 22 29.59 -28.60 1.31
C ILE A 22 30.06 -27.20 0.87
N ALA A 23 31.38 -27.07 0.78
CA ALA A 23 32.04 -26.10 -0.09
C ALA A 23 32.44 -26.81 -1.39
N PHE A 24 32.53 -26.06 -2.49
CA PHE A 24 33.39 -26.18 -3.70
C PHE A 24 32.68 -25.38 -4.82
N LEU A 25 33.20 -24.19 -5.19
CA LEU A 25 34.05 -23.92 -6.38
C LEU A 25 33.28 -24.16 -7.70
N SER A 26 33.22 -23.26 -8.68
CA SER A 26 34.27 -22.46 -9.35
C SER A 26 33.59 -21.47 -10.31
N LEU A 27 34.01 -20.21 -10.43
CA LEU A 27 35.01 -19.67 -11.37
C LEU A 27 34.56 -19.60 -12.86
N GLY A 28 34.67 -18.40 -13.44
CA GLY A 28 34.70 -18.14 -14.89
C GLY A 28 33.55 -17.25 -15.36
N ALA A 29 33.73 -16.28 -16.25
CA ALA A 29 34.91 -15.64 -16.81
C ALA A 29 34.42 -14.31 -17.42
N ALA A 30 35.31 -13.33 -17.48
CA ALA A 30 35.10 -12.07 -18.17
C ALA A 30 34.76 -12.30 -19.64
N GLY A 31 33.81 -11.52 -20.15
CA GLY A 31 33.53 -11.37 -21.57
C GLY A 31 33.39 -9.89 -21.90
N CYS A 32 34.53 -9.21 -22.08
CA CYS A 32 34.58 -7.93 -22.75
C CYS A 32 34.13 -8.12 -24.21
N GLN A 33 33.20 -7.30 -24.68
CA GLN A 33 33.17 -6.92 -26.09
C GLN A 33 32.96 -5.41 -26.22
N SER A 34 33.87 -4.83 -27.00
CA SER A 34 34.09 -3.41 -27.21
C SER A 34 33.07 -2.82 -28.18
N THR A 35 32.68 -1.58 -27.88
CA THR A 35 32.44 -0.43 -28.78
C THR A 35 32.12 -0.69 -30.26
N THR A 36 30.99 -0.17 -30.71
CA THR A 36 30.93 0.65 -31.93
C THR A 36 29.94 1.79 -31.72
N SER A 37 30.46 3.01 -31.79
CA SER A 37 29.69 4.25 -31.88
C SER A 37 29.31 4.49 -33.34
N VAL A 38 28.05 4.81 -33.61
CA VAL A 38 27.66 5.57 -34.80
C VAL A 38 26.70 6.66 -34.38
N VAL A 39 27.13 7.89 -34.62
CA VAL A 39 26.40 9.15 -34.45
C VAL A 39 25.38 9.29 -35.57
N SER A 40 24.18 9.77 -35.26
CA SER A 40 23.31 10.43 -36.23
C SER A 40 22.50 11.51 -35.51
N ASP A 41 22.70 12.75 -35.97
CA ASP A 41 22.15 13.98 -35.44
C ASP A 41 20.70 14.25 -35.88
N ALA A 42 19.99 14.94 -34.98
CA ALA A 42 18.79 15.78 -35.12
C ALA A 42 17.38 15.16 -34.90
N PRO A 43 16.39 15.94 -34.38
CA PRO A 43 16.44 17.12 -33.51
C PRO A 43 15.80 16.88 -32.13
N VAL A 44 16.22 17.71 -31.18
CA VAL A 44 15.82 17.71 -29.75
C VAL A 44 14.35 18.07 -29.60
N ALA A 45 13.52 17.09 -29.28
CA ALA A 45 12.25 17.31 -28.59
C ALA A 45 12.53 17.28 -27.09
N THR A 46 12.62 18.45 -26.47
CA THR A 46 12.76 18.63 -25.02
C THR A 46 11.47 18.19 -24.32
N SER A 47 11.32 16.88 -24.17
CA SER A 47 10.47 16.31 -23.13
C SER A 47 11.30 16.30 -21.86
N THR A 48 11.11 17.30 -21.00
CA THR A 48 11.67 17.31 -19.64
C THR A 48 10.97 16.21 -18.85
N THR A 49 11.40 14.97 -19.04
CA THR A 49 11.08 13.86 -18.16
C THR A 49 11.77 14.15 -16.84
N MET A 50 11.02 14.68 -15.87
CA MET A 50 11.50 14.83 -14.51
C MET A 50 11.69 13.44 -13.92
N THR A 51 12.91 12.91 -14.05
CA THR A 51 13.36 11.65 -13.48
C THR A 51 13.29 11.72 -11.95
N HIS A 52 12.13 11.41 -11.37
CA HIS A 52 12.04 11.08 -9.95
C HIS A 52 12.56 9.65 -9.79
N GLY A 53 13.85 9.55 -9.47
CA GLY A 53 14.50 8.29 -9.15
C GLY A 53 13.88 7.67 -7.90
N ILE A 54 12.96 6.74 -8.09
CA ILE A 54 12.66 5.70 -7.12
C ILE A 54 13.35 4.46 -7.67
N MET A 55 14.24 3.85 -6.88
CA MET A 55 14.89 2.58 -7.22
C MET A 55 13.83 1.59 -7.67
N SER A 56 13.83 1.25 -8.96
CA SER A 56 13.03 0.16 -9.50
C SER A 56 13.67 -1.15 -9.03
N THR A 57 13.26 -1.63 -7.87
CA THR A 57 13.37 -3.07 -7.58
C THR A 57 12.49 -3.74 -8.61
N GLN A 58 13.07 -4.55 -9.50
CA GLN A 58 12.38 -5.20 -10.61
C GLN A 58 11.15 -5.95 -10.06
N SER A 59 10.01 -5.30 -10.18
CA SER A 59 8.75 -5.72 -9.58
C SER A 59 7.95 -6.45 -10.65
N SER A 60 7.22 -7.50 -10.28
CA SER A 60 6.26 -8.15 -11.20
C SER A 60 5.05 -7.25 -11.52
N TYR A 61 4.93 -6.11 -10.85
CA TYR A 61 3.86 -5.13 -11.03
C TYR A 61 4.18 -4.13 -12.16
N LYS A 62 3.13 -3.65 -12.84
CA LYS A 62 3.20 -2.82 -14.06
C LYS A 62 3.55 -1.35 -13.82
N ASP A 63 3.69 -0.96 -12.56
CA ASP A 63 3.89 0.41 -12.11
C ASP A 63 2.79 1.41 -12.52
N THR A 64 1.52 0.97 -12.45
CA THR A 64 0.37 1.82 -12.78
C THR A 64 -0.50 2.11 -11.56
N ARG A 65 -1.20 3.25 -11.59
CA ARG A 65 -2.10 3.72 -10.54
C ARG A 65 -3.06 4.76 -11.08
N TYR A 66 -4.25 4.86 -10.49
CA TYR A 66 -5.25 5.84 -10.91
C TYR A 66 -6.26 6.17 -9.81
N LEU A 67 -6.90 7.32 -9.98
CA LEU A 67 -8.07 7.76 -9.23
C LEU A 67 -9.01 8.48 -10.19
N THR A 68 -10.27 8.08 -10.23
CA THR A 68 -11.32 8.78 -10.98
C THR A 68 -12.48 9.12 -10.07
N ILE A 69 -13.07 10.30 -10.30
CA ILE A 69 -14.25 10.81 -9.60
C ILE A 69 -15.25 11.25 -10.66
N ASP A 70 -16.42 10.63 -10.70
CA ASP A 70 -17.44 10.85 -11.74
C ASP A 70 -16.87 10.69 -13.17
N GLY A 71 -15.94 9.74 -13.35
CA GLY A 71 -15.25 9.49 -14.61
C GLY A 71 -14.14 10.49 -14.98
N LYS A 72 -13.93 11.55 -14.18
CA LYS A 72 -12.80 12.48 -14.35
C LYS A 72 -11.56 11.93 -13.67
N ASP A 73 -10.43 11.92 -14.37
CA ASP A 73 -9.14 11.51 -13.83
C ASP A 73 -8.55 12.54 -12.86
N TYR A 74 -7.99 12.04 -11.78
CA TYR A 74 -7.22 12.81 -10.80
C TYR A 74 -5.79 12.24 -10.73
N PRO A 75 -4.76 13.03 -11.05
CA PRO A 75 -3.38 12.54 -11.05
C PRO A 75 -2.97 12.04 -9.67
N VAL A 76 -2.31 10.88 -9.64
CA VAL A 76 -1.76 10.19 -8.46
C VAL A 76 -0.43 9.54 -8.84
N TYR A 77 0.56 9.55 -7.95
CA TYR A 77 1.94 9.14 -8.27
C TYR A 77 2.53 8.13 -7.28
N GLU A 78 1.96 8.00 -6.09
CA GLU A 78 2.42 7.06 -5.07
C GLU A 78 1.36 5.97 -4.85
N ASN A 79 1.84 4.74 -4.70
CA ASN A 79 1.11 3.62 -4.13
C ASN A 79 1.78 3.20 -2.82
N SER A 80 1.05 3.25 -1.72
CA SER A 80 1.53 2.83 -0.40
C SER A 80 0.52 1.97 0.33
N ALA A 81 0.96 1.30 1.38
CA ALA A 81 0.09 0.48 2.22
C ALA A 81 0.22 0.87 3.69
N ARG A 82 -0.84 0.63 4.45
CA ARG A 82 -0.81 0.58 5.90
C ARG A 82 -1.34 -0.78 6.35
N ILE A 83 -0.56 -1.50 7.12
CA ILE A 83 -0.78 -2.93 7.41
C ILE A 83 -0.90 -3.11 8.92
N VAL A 84 -1.89 -3.89 9.37
CA VAL A 84 -1.97 -4.32 10.77
C VAL A 84 -0.83 -5.27 11.04
N VAL A 85 -0.06 -5.03 12.09
CA VAL A 85 1.00 -5.94 12.51
C VAL A 85 0.72 -6.52 13.88
N ASN A 86 1.26 -7.71 14.11
CA ASN A 86 1.20 -8.36 15.40
C ASN A 86 1.94 -7.53 16.47
N LYS A 87 1.79 -7.92 17.75
CA LYS A 87 2.44 -7.24 18.87
C LYS A 87 3.98 -7.21 18.78
N ALA A 88 4.57 -8.22 18.12
CA ALA A 88 6.02 -8.29 17.87
C ALA A 88 6.48 -7.41 16.69
N LYS A 89 5.55 -6.78 15.97
CA LYS A 89 5.78 -5.91 14.80
C LYS A 89 6.61 -6.56 13.70
N ASN A 90 6.52 -7.87 13.55
CA ASN A 90 7.35 -8.64 12.61
C ASN A 90 6.53 -9.42 11.57
N SER A 91 5.20 -9.39 11.65
CA SER A 91 4.32 -10.06 10.68
C SER A 91 2.96 -9.37 10.63
N PRO A 92 2.22 -9.50 9.52
CA PRO A 92 0.83 -9.06 9.44
C PRO A 92 -0.02 -9.78 10.50
N GLU A 93 -0.92 -9.04 11.15
CA GLU A 93 -1.82 -9.63 12.15
C GLU A 93 -3.02 -10.29 11.48
N LEU A 94 -3.28 -11.54 11.85
CA LEU A 94 -4.55 -12.20 11.59
C LEU A 94 -5.57 -11.75 12.65
N VAL A 95 -6.42 -10.80 12.30
CA VAL A 95 -7.46 -10.31 13.22
C VAL A 95 -8.60 -11.32 13.32
N ALA A 96 -9.24 -11.38 14.49
CA ALA A 96 -10.38 -12.27 14.73
C ALA A 96 -11.64 -11.85 13.95
N ASP A 97 -11.78 -10.56 13.65
CA ASP A 97 -12.90 -10.03 12.88
C ASP A 97 -12.48 -8.81 12.03
N ILE A 98 -12.50 -8.96 10.71
CA ILE A 98 -12.20 -7.86 9.77
C ILE A 98 -13.27 -6.76 9.81
N PHE A 99 -14.49 -7.05 10.28
CA PHE A 99 -15.60 -6.10 10.33
C PHE A 99 -15.69 -5.29 11.63
N ASP A 100 -14.77 -5.50 12.58
CA ASP A 100 -14.73 -4.80 13.86
C ASP A 100 -16.05 -4.88 14.66
N GLY A 101 -16.72 -6.02 14.61
CA GLY A 101 -17.99 -6.31 15.29
C GLY A 101 -19.23 -5.71 14.60
N LYS A 102 -19.10 -5.20 13.37
CA LYS A 102 -20.20 -4.56 12.64
C LYS A 102 -21.02 -5.52 11.77
N ALA A 103 -20.51 -6.73 11.51
CA ALA A 103 -21.22 -7.78 10.78
C ALA A 103 -21.95 -8.72 11.73
N GLU A 104 -22.89 -9.52 11.20
CA GLU A 104 -23.64 -10.51 11.98
C GLU A 104 -22.74 -11.62 12.56
N SER A 105 -21.66 -11.94 11.86
CA SER A 105 -20.67 -12.93 12.27
C SER A 105 -19.26 -12.40 12.13
N ALA A 106 -18.40 -12.71 13.10
CA ALA A 106 -16.99 -12.41 13.02
C ALA A 106 -16.33 -13.15 11.85
N VAL A 107 -15.51 -12.44 11.07
CA VAL A 107 -14.77 -13.02 9.94
C VAL A 107 -13.27 -12.84 10.17
N PRO A 108 -12.52 -13.90 10.50
CA PRO A 108 -11.08 -13.82 10.65
C PRO A 108 -10.40 -13.42 9.35
N GLY A 109 -9.35 -12.61 9.43
CA GLY A 109 -8.64 -12.18 8.22
C GLY A 109 -7.57 -11.13 8.44
N TYR A 110 -7.02 -10.64 7.34
CA TYR A 110 -6.06 -9.54 7.35
C TYR A 110 -6.77 -8.23 7.04
N LYS A 111 -6.30 -7.12 7.62
CA LYS A 111 -6.71 -5.77 7.21
C LYS A 111 -5.53 -5.01 6.62
N VAL A 112 -5.75 -4.40 5.47
CA VAL A 112 -4.76 -3.58 4.77
C VAL A 112 -5.44 -2.33 4.24
N MET A 113 -4.83 -1.18 4.44
CA MET A 113 -5.24 0.05 3.79
C MET A 113 -4.33 0.34 2.61
N PHE A 114 -4.87 0.25 1.39
CA PHE A 114 -4.17 0.66 0.18
C PHE A 114 -4.35 2.15 -0.04
N ILE A 115 -3.26 2.85 -0.29
CA ILE A 115 -3.22 4.31 -0.40
C ILE A 115 -2.67 4.66 -1.77
N VAL A 116 -3.50 5.27 -2.61
CA VAL A 116 -3.10 5.79 -3.91
C VAL A 116 -3.17 7.29 -3.85
N ARG A 117 -2.02 7.98 -3.92
CA ARG A 117 -1.96 9.40 -3.57
C ARG A 117 -0.92 10.22 -4.33
N THR A 118 -0.95 11.52 -4.08
CA THR A 118 0.03 12.53 -4.51
C THR A 118 -0.08 13.77 -3.60
N ASN A 119 0.76 14.77 -3.84
CA ASN A 119 0.74 16.04 -3.13
C ASN A 119 -0.45 16.90 -3.57
N SER A 120 -1.02 17.65 -2.63
CA SER A 120 -2.07 18.65 -2.92
C SER A 120 -1.50 19.85 -3.67
N VAL A 121 -2.30 20.48 -4.53
CA VAL A 121 -1.91 21.71 -5.25
C VAL A 121 -1.68 22.91 -4.33
N ALA A 122 -2.22 22.88 -3.11
CA ALA A 122 -1.91 23.88 -2.08
C ALA A 122 -0.43 23.84 -1.67
N ALA A 123 0.22 22.68 -1.79
CA ALA A 123 1.66 22.56 -1.56
C ALA A 123 2.47 23.29 -2.65
N GLU A 124 1.95 23.43 -3.86
CA GLU A 124 2.62 24.08 -5.00
C GLU A 124 2.31 25.59 -5.08
N GLY A 125 1.54 26.13 -4.13
CA GLY A 125 0.88 27.43 -4.29
C GLY A 125 1.64 28.65 -3.78
N ARG A 126 2.48 28.53 -2.73
CA ARG A 126 3.12 29.72 -2.15
C ARG A 126 4.32 30.14 -3.00
N LYS A 127 4.12 31.06 -3.94
CA LYS A 127 5.22 31.80 -4.56
C LYS A 127 5.71 32.87 -3.58
N LEU A 128 6.99 32.84 -3.25
CA LEU A 128 7.70 33.93 -2.58
C LEU A 128 7.85 35.11 -3.54
N ASP A 129 8.10 36.30 -3.01
CA ASP A 129 8.32 37.53 -3.81
C ASP A 129 9.48 37.39 -4.82
N ASN A 130 10.39 36.44 -4.56
CA ASN A 130 11.50 36.08 -5.44
C ASN A 130 11.13 35.01 -6.51
N GLY A 131 9.86 34.63 -6.63
CA GLY A 131 9.35 33.64 -7.58
C GLY A 131 9.49 32.18 -7.16
N GLN A 132 10.15 31.87 -6.04
CA GLN A 132 10.30 30.49 -5.56
C GLN A 132 8.99 29.94 -4.99
N VAL A 133 8.67 28.67 -5.28
CA VAL A 133 7.49 27.99 -4.72
C VAL A 133 7.87 27.26 -3.43
N ILE A 134 7.22 27.57 -2.30
CA ILE A 134 7.36 26.82 -1.05
C ILE A 134 6.45 25.60 -1.10
N GLU A 135 7.08 24.42 -1.02
CA GLU A 135 6.40 23.12 -0.95
C GLU A 135 5.78 22.88 0.44
N ASN A 136 4.48 23.13 0.58
CA ASN A 136 3.75 22.86 1.82
C ASN A 136 3.16 21.43 1.81
N ARG A 137 4.02 20.42 1.99
CA ARG A 137 3.76 18.97 1.84
C ARG A 137 2.66 18.36 2.72
N MET A 138 1.87 19.13 3.47
CA MET A 138 1.04 18.56 4.55
C MET A 138 -0.33 18.00 4.13
N ILE A 139 -0.68 17.91 2.84
CA ILE A 139 -1.95 17.28 2.43
C ILE A 139 -1.74 16.36 1.24
N HIS A 140 -2.05 15.08 1.45
CA HIS A 140 -2.04 14.07 0.41
C HIS A 140 -3.43 14.04 -0.28
N ARG A 141 -3.47 14.34 -1.59
CA ARG A 141 -4.60 14.02 -2.48
C ARG A 141 -4.57 12.53 -2.75
N GLY A 142 -5.72 11.88 -2.81
CA GLY A 142 -5.80 10.48 -3.20
C GLY A 142 -6.94 9.73 -2.55
N SER A 143 -6.78 8.42 -2.52
CA SER A 143 -7.67 7.46 -1.90
C SER A 143 -6.97 6.71 -0.75
N LYS A 144 -7.79 6.30 0.22
CA LYS A 144 -7.44 5.31 1.23
C LYS A 144 -8.52 4.24 1.22
N SER A 145 -8.16 3.04 0.78
CA SER A 145 -9.06 1.89 0.67
C SER A 145 -8.75 0.95 1.81
N LEU A 146 -9.57 0.95 2.87
CA LEU A 146 -9.45 -0.04 3.93
C LEU A 146 -10.10 -1.33 3.46
N VAL A 147 -9.30 -2.38 3.33
CA VAL A 147 -9.73 -3.67 2.80
C VAL A 147 -9.54 -4.75 3.86
N GLY A 148 -10.58 -5.56 4.05
CA GLY A 148 -10.53 -6.80 4.80
C GLY A 148 -10.37 -7.98 3.85
N ILE A 149 -9.44 -8.87 4.14
CA ILE A 149 -9.16 -10.07 3.33
C ILE A 149 -9.46 -11.28 4.23
N PRO A 150 -10.58 -11.98 4.02
CA PRO A 150 -10.93 -13.16 4.81
C PRO A 150 -9.85 -14.24 4.75
N VAL A 151 -9.69 -14.96 5.85
CA VAL A 151 -8.90 -16.19 5.91
C VAL A 151 -9.84 -17.36 6.17
N VAL A 152 -9.86 -18.28 5.23
CA VAL A 152 -10.68 -19.50 5.27
C VAL A 152 -9.74 -20.69 5.13
N ASP A 153 -9.83 -21.65 6.05
CA ASP A 153 -8.96 -22.82 6.14
C ASP A 153 -7.46 -22.48 6.13
N GLY A 154 -7.11 -21.41 6.86
CA GLY A 154 -5.72 -20.94 6.99
C GLY A 154 -5.18 -20.21 5.75
N GLN A 155 -6.00 -19.96 4.72
CA GLN A 155 -5.59 -19.29 3.49
C GLN A 155 -6.32 -17.96 3.30
N ALA A 156 -5.57 -16.92 2.95
CA ALA A 156 -6.15 -15.64 2.53
C ALA A 156 -6.94 -15.80 1.22
N LYS A 157 -8.17 -15.31 1.19
CA LYS A 157 -9.08 -15.38 0.05
C LYS A 157 -9.22 -13.99 -0.58
N LEU A 158 -8.34 -13.67 -1.54
CA LEU A 158 -8.31 -12.35 -2.21
C LEU A 158 -9.57 -12.07 -3.02
N ASP A 159 -10.19 -13.11 -3.57
CA ASP A 159 -11.47 -13.09 -4.30
C ASP A 159 -12.66 -12.78 -3.40
N GLN A 160 -12.51 -12.93 -2.08
CA GLN A 160 -13.53 -12.63 -1.08
C GLN A 160 -13.25 -11.31 -0.33
N ALA A 161 -12.24 -10.55 -0.76
CA ALA A 161 -11.87 -9.29 -0.12
C ALA A 161 -13.04 -8.28 -0.12
N GLN A 162 -13.12 -7.49 0.94
CA GLN A 162 -14.20 -6.53 1.19
C GLN A 162 -13.64 -5.13 1.37
N LEU A 163 -14.21 -4.15 0.67
CA LEU A 163 -13.94 -2.74 0.93
C LEU A 163 -14.71 -2.32 2.18
N LEU A 164 -13.99 -2.18 3.29
CA LEU A 164 -14.54 -1.89 4.60
C LEU A 164 -14.83 -0.39 4.76
N ASP A 165 -13.87 0.43 4.36
CA ASP A 165 -13.97 1.90 4.39
C ASP A 165 -13.21 2.52 3.20
N PHE A 166 -13.61 3.72 2.80
CA PHE A 166 -13.08 4.37 1.62
C PHE A 166 -13.06 5.89 1.74
N ASP A 167 -11.86 6.42 1.92
CA ASP A 167 -11.60 7.83 2.23
C ASP A 167 -10.96 8.53 1.03
N ILE A 168 -11.52 9.67 0.61
CA ILE A 168 -11.03 10.43 -0.56
C ILE A 168 -10.72 11.87 -0.19
N ILE A 169 -9.54 12.35 -0.58
CA ILE A 169 -9.15 13.75 -0.53
C ILE A 169 -8.79 14.17 -1.95
N TYR A 170 -9.42 15.22 -2.47
CA TYR A 170 -9.12 15.71 -3.81
C TYR A 170 -9.18 17.23 -3.86
N ASP A 171 -8.36 17.83 -4.72
CA ASP A 171 -8.45 19.23 -5.11
C ASP A 171 -8.75 19.31 -6.61
N ASP A 172 -9.34 20.42 -7.03
CA ASP A 172 -9.46 20.71 -8.45
C ASP A 172 -8.13 21.30 -8.94
N VAL A 173 -7.35 20.47 -9.61
CA VAL A 173 -6.02 20.84 -10.12
C VAL A 173 -6.05 22.04 -11.06
N ASN A 174 -7.18 22.22 -11.77
CA ASN A 174 -7.38 23.28 -12.74
C ASN A 174 -7.96 24.55 -12.11
N LYS A 175 -8.30 24.53 -10.81
CA LYS A 175 -8.83 25.72 -10.15
C LYS A 175 -7.72 26.73 -9.95
N ASP A 176 -7.98 27.95 -10.42
CA ASP A 176 -7.08 29.08 -10.25
C ASP A 176 -7.02 29.55 -8.80
N LEU A 177 -5.92 30.21 -8.47
CA LEU A 177 -5.79 30.94 -7.21
C LEU A 177 -6.81 32.08 -7.21
N ALA A 178 -7.64 32.17 -6.17
CA ALA A 178 -8.59 33.25 -6.05
C ALA A 178 -7.88 34.60 -5.90
N ALA A 179 -8.50 35.68 -6.36
CA ALA A 179 -7.91 37.01 -6.29
C ALA A 179 -7.62 37.40 -4.83
N GLY A 180 -6.39 37.85 -4.56
CA GLY A 180 -5.93 38.22 -3.22
C GLY A 180 -5.47 37.04 -2.34
N GLU A 181 -5.67 35.80 -2.77
CA GLU A 181 -5.13 34.63 -2.08
C GLU A 181 -3.68 34.37 -2.50
N VAL A 182 -2.90 33.82 -1.58
CA VAL A 182 -1.47 33.47 -1.80
C VAL A 182 -1.22 31.96 -1.87
N VAL A 183 -2.25 31.15 -1.58
CA VAL A 183 -2.18 29.68 -1.60
C VAL A 183 -3.49 29.12 -2.18
N LYS A 184 -3.40 28.13 -3.07
CA LYS A 184 -4.59 27.42 -3.57
C LYS A 184 -5.30 26.72 -2.40
N PRO A 185 -6.63 26.58 -2.44
CA PRO A 185 -7.34 25.86 -1.39
C PRO A 185 -6.82 24.44 -1.26
N ARG A 186 -6.68 24.00 -0.01
CA ARG A 186 -6.32 22.64 0.37
C ARG A 186 -7.31 21.62 -0.20
N GLY A 187 -6.83 20.41 -0.49
CA GLY A 187 -7.69 19.30 -0.91
C GLY A 187 -8.91 19.13 0.00
N GLN A 188 -10.08 18.95 -0.61
CA GLN A 188 -11.34 18.68 0.05
C GLN A 188 -11.44 17.19 0.36
N LYS A 189 -11.67 16.86 1.64
CA LYS A 189 -12.07 15.50 2.03
C LYS A 189 -13.54 15.30 1.63
N LEU A 190 -13.82 14.29 0.79
CA LEU A 190 -15.19 13.92 0.42
C LEU A 190 -15.91 13.22 1.55
N THR A 191 -15.18 12.41 2.32
CA THR A 191 -15.70 11.69 3.47
C THR A 191 -15.67 12.55 4.73
N LYS A 192 -16.85 12.94 5.22
CA LYS A 192 -17.05 13.44 6.58
C LYS A 192 -17.60 12.31 7.46
N ALA A 193 -17.65 12.52 8.78
CA ALA A 193 -18.12 11.51 9.73
C ALA A 193 -19.54 10.96 9.43
N ASP A 194 -20.37 11.77 8.78
CA ASP A 194 -21.75 11.50 8.39
C ASP A 194 -21.91 11.19 6.89
N THR A 195 -20.83 11.17 6.10
CA THR A 195 -20.92 10.90 4.67
C THR A 195 -21.05 9.39 4.44
N PRO A 196 -22.19 8.91 3.91
CA PRO A 196 -22.34 7.50 3.62
C PRO A 196 -21.40 7.10 2.47
N VAL A 197 -20.71 5.98 2.68
CA VAL A 197 -19.94 5.27 1.66
C VAL A 197 -20.73 4.01 1.29
N THR A 198 -21.34 4.00 0.11
CA THR A 198 -22.22 2.93 -0.37
C THR A 198 -21.67 2.26 -1.62
N ASN A 199 -22.28 1.16 -2.05
CA ASN A 199 -21.88 0.41 -3.25
C ASN A 199 -20.38 0.03 -3.25
N LYS A 200 -19.85 -0.30 -2.07
CA LYS A 200 -18.44 -0.61 -1.86
C LYS A 200 -18.08 -1.90 -2.59
N GLN A 201 -17.03 -1.85 -3.40
CA GLN A 201 -16.49 -3.00 -4.11
C GLN A 201 -14.96 -2.94 -4.10
N VAL A 202 -14.32 -4.10 -4.04
CA VAL A 202 -12.89 -4.24 -4.25
C VAL A 202 -12.61 -5.53 -5.01
N THR A 203 -11.62 -5.49 -5.88
CA THR A 203 -11.03 -6.68 -6.50
C THR A 203 -9.54 -6.63 -6.27
N ILE A 204 -8.98 -7.67 -5.66
CA ILE A 204 -7.54 -7.85 -5.54
C ILE A 204 -7.13 -9.00 -6.45
N ARG A 205 -6.40 -8.69 -7.52
CA ARG A 205 -5.88 -9.67 -8.48
C ARG A 205 -4.59 -10.31 -7.99
N SER A 206 -3.77 -9.54 -7.28
CA SER A 206 -2.58 -10.06 -6.59
C SER A 206 -2.17 -9.14 -5.44
N LEU A 207 -1.59 -9.72 -4.40
CA LEU A 207 -1.06 -9.00 -3.26
C LEU A 207 0.19 -9.72 -2.75
N THR A 208 1.30 -9.00 -2.72
CA THR A 208 2.53 -9.42 -2.06
C THR A 208 2.74 -8.46 -0.89
N LEU A 209 2.59 -8.94 0.35
CA LEU A 209 2.86 -8.10 1.51
C LEU A 209 4.38 -7.87 1.65
N PRO A 210 4.79 -6.69 2.14
CA PRO A 210 6.20 -6.41 2.42
C PRO A 210 6.78 -7.38 3.46
N ASN A 211 8.09 -7.61 3.40
CA ASN A 211 8.79 -8.37 4.41
C ASN A 211 9.01 -7.49 5.67
N ILE A 212 8.03 -7.46 6.57
CA ILE A 212 8.08 -6.64 7.77
C ILE A 212 9.26 -7.05 8.68
N ALA A 213 9.62 -8.33 8.71
CA ALA A 213 10.69 -8.84 9.56
C ALA A 213 12.09 -8.37 9.13
N SER A 214 12.31 -8.03 7.86
CA SER A 214 13.61 -7.50 7.40
C SER A 214 13.83 -6.03 7.76
N GLY A 215 12.81 -5.32 8.25
CA GLY A 215 12.88 -3.90 8.54
C GLY A 215 12.86 -3.00 7.29
N GLU A 216 12.54 -3.57 6.13
CA GLU A 216 12.28 -2.80 4.91
C GLU A 216 11.13 -1.81 5.13
N SER A 217 11.16 -0.67 4.43
CA SER A 217 10.09 0.34 4.45
C SER A 217 9.35 0.45 3.12
N ALA A 218 9.77 -0.32 2.11
CA ALA A 218 9.21 -0.40 0.77
C ALA A 218 9.38 -1.83 0.24
N GLY A 219 8.60 -2.21 -0.77
CA GLY A 219 8.62 -3.58 -1.32
C GLY A 219 7.26 -4.28 -1.23
N GLY A 220 7.17 -5.50 -1.75
CA GLY A 220 5.88 -6.13 -2.05
C GLY A 220 5.12 -5.36 -3.14
N GLY A 221 3.79 -5.44 -3.14
CA GLY A 221 2.93 -4.69 -4.05
C GLY A 221 1.53 -5.25 -4.17
N VAL A 222 0.73 -4.62 -5.02
CA VAL A 222 -0.67 -4.97 -5.22
C VAL A 222 -1.12 -4.71 -6.64
N ASP A 223 -1.99 -5.58 -7.15
CA ASP A 223 -2.89 -5.30 -8.27
C ASP A 223 -4.32 -5.30 -7.75
N PHE A 224 -4.89 -4.11 -7.56
CA PHE A 224 -6.25 -3.95 -7.05
C PHE A 224 -7.03 -2.84 -7.76
N GLU A 225 -8.33 -2.92 -7.58
CA GLU A 225 -9.30 -1.89 -7.93
C GLU A 225 -10.32 -1.80 -6.82
N ALA A 226 -10.63 -0.59 -6.37
CA ALA A 226 -11.67 -0.29 -5.40
C ALA A 226 -12.62 0.76 -5.97
N SER A 227 -13.91 0.61 -5.68
CA SER A 227 -14.93 1.57 -6.06
C SER A 227 -15.99 1.71 -4.96
N ALA A 228 -16.57 2.91 -4.89
CA ALA A 228 -17.72 3.17 -4.04
C ALA A 228 -18.44 4.43 -4.52
N THR A 229 -19.65 4.65 -4.00
CA THR A 229 -20.33 5.94 -4.05
C THR A 229 -20.05 6.70 -2.77
N VAL A 230 -19.45 7.90 -2.86
CA VAL A 230 -19.13 8.77 -1.73
C VAL A 230 -19.75 10.15 -1.96
N ALA A 231 -20.62 10.61 -1.06
CA ALA A 231 -21.32 11.89 -1.21
C ALA A 231 -22.02 12.05 -2.58
N GLY A 232 -22.61 10.96 -3.10
CA GLY A 232 -23.27 10.92 -4.41
C GLY A 232 -22.33 10.84 -5.63
N LYS A 233 -21.01 10.83 -5.42
CA LYS A 233 -20.00 10.74 -6.47
C LYS A 233 -19.55 9.31 -6.68
N GLN A 234 -19.39 8.89 -7.93
CA GLN A 234 -18.83 7.59 -8.27
C GLN A 234 -17.31 7.68 -8.24
N ILE A 235 -16.69 6.89 -7.36
CA ILE A 235 -15.25 6.90 -7.19
C ILE A 235 -14.69 5.55 -7.62
N LYS A 236 -13.57 5.59 -8.36
CA LYS A 236 -12.79 4.41 -8.72
C LYS A 236 -11.31 4.68 -8.48
N THR A 237 -10.60 3.75 -7.87
CA THR A 237 -9.15 3.85 -7.68
C THR A 237 -8.52 2.49 -7.81
N GLY A 238 -7.23 2.45 -8.13
CA GLY A 238 -6.49 1.21 -8.18
C GLY A 238 -5.02 1.43 -8.41
N ALA A 239 -4.27 0.35 -8.24
CA ALA A 239 -2.87 0.28 -8.61
C ALA A 239 -2.53 -1.14 -9.04
N ASN A 240 -1.61 -1.25 -10.00
CA ASN A 240 -0.82 -2.44 -10.27
C ASN A 240 0.64 -2.00 -10.13
N SER A 241 1.11 -1.93 -8.89
CA SER A 241 2.41 -1.34 -8.55
C SER A 241 2.96 -1.94 -7.26
N ALA A 242 4.29 -1.92 -7.14
CA ALA A 242 4.95 -2.14 -5.86
C ALA A 242 4.50 -1.08 -4.82
N PHE A 243 4.66 -1.36 -3.54
CA PHE A 243 4.51 -0.32 -2.53
C PHE A 243 5.77 0.54 -2.51
N ASN A 244 5.61 1.83 -2.83
CA ASN A 244 6.67 2.82 -2.71
C ASN A 244 7.12 3.00 -1.25
N ILE A 245 6.15 2.88 -0.35
CA ILE A 245 6.35 2.89 1.10
C ILE A 245 5.22 2.09 1.74
N PHE A 246 5.48 1.49 2.89
CA PHE A 246 4.42 0.99 3.75
C PHE A 246 4.58 1.46 5.19
N TYR A 247 3.46 1.52 5.88
CA TYR A 247 3.35 1.86 7.29
C TYR A 247 2.76 0.67 8.04
N THR A 248 3.06 0.59 9.33
CA THR A 248 2.46 -0.40 10.22
C THR A 248 1.56 0.28 11.23
N VAL A 249 0.57 -0.45 11.73
CA VAL A 249 -0.17 -0.07 12.93
C VAL A 249 -0.32 -1.31 13.79
N ASP A 250 -0.26 -1.07 15.09
CA ASP A 250 -0.45 -2.09 16.10
C ASP A 250 -1.89 -2.59 16.11
N SER A 251 -2.07 -3.88 16.38
CA SER A 251 -3.39 -4.54 16.41
C SER A 251 -4.38 -3.91 17.38
N ASP A 252 -3.92 -3.29 18.47
CA ASP A 252 -4.76 -2.57 19.42
C ASP A 252 -5.45 -1.33 18.81
N ASN A 253 -4.87 -0.79 17.72
CA ASN A 253 -5.40 0.36 16.98
C ASN A 253 -6.04 -0.08 15.65
N ALA A 254 -6.43 -1.36 15.55
CA ALA A 254 -6.85 -1.94 14.28
C ALA A 254 -8.27 -1.60 13.83
N LYS A 255 -9.07 -0.97 14.68
CA LYS A 255 -10.47 -0.68 14.39
C LYS A 255 -10.59 0.51 13.45
N GLY A 256 -11.17 0.30 12.26
CA GLY A 256 -11.35 1.34 11.24
C GLY A 256 -10.09 1.99 10.65
N PHE A 257 -8.91 1.76 11.23
CA PHE A 257 -7.59 2.27 10.83
C PHE A 257 -7.48 3.73 10.38
#